data_AF-A0A8T2RUE5-F1
#
_entry.id   AF-A0A8T2RUE5-F1
#
_cell.length_a   1.000
_cell.length_b   1.000
_cell.length_c   1.000
_cell.angle_alpha   90.00
_cell.angle_beta   90.00
_cell.angle_gamma   90.00
#
_symmetry.space_group_name_H-M   'P 1'
#
loop_
_entity.id
_entity.type
_entity.pdbx_description
1 polymer ?
#
loop_
_entity_poly.entity_id
_entity_poly.type
_entity_poly.pdbx_seq_one_letter_code
_entity_poly.pdbx_strand_id
1 'polypeptide(L)'
;MEMAIVMAREAQMDWIIHLDTDELLHPAGAREYSLRRLLADVDESVDTVIFPNYESAIESDDIRDPFTEVSMFKKNYDHVAKETYFGLYKEATRGNPNYFLTYGNGKSAARVQDHLRPNGAHRWNNYMKTPKEIKFEDAAVLHYTYTKFSDLTSRRDRCGCKPTKEDVKRCFMLEFDRAAFIIASTATEEEMRTWYKDRVVWTDKELTLKLIRRGLLTRIYAPMIIIQGLRESNVFSDALAAVGKSPSDTPSASVSLSPQQNNSTLQSRVGQSMDVTGRRLLTLQEELAPPPLSPPSLEDEIFL
;
A
#
# COMPACT_ATOMS: atom_id res chain seq x y z
N MET A 1 -10.93 11.37 8.51
CA MET A 1 -9.59 11.74 9.04
C MET A 1 -9.68 12.58 10.30
N GLU A 2 -10.45 13.67 10.35
CA GLU A 2 -10.61 14.46 11.60
C GLU A 2 -11.07 13.62 12.80
N MET A 3 -12.08 12.77 12.61
CA MET A 3 -12.53 11.84 13.66
C MET A 3 -11.43 10.86 14.10
N ALA A 4 -10.56 10.44 13.18
CA ALA A 4 -9.45 9.55 13.52
C ALA A 4 -8.40 10.22 14.41
N ILE A 5 -8.23 11.55 14.30
CA ILE A 5 -7.37 12.33 15.21
C ILE A 5 -7.96 12.32 16.62
N VAL A 6 -9.28 12.52 16.76
CA VAL A 6 -9.97 12.47 18.05
C VAL A 6 -9.77 11.09 18.70
N MET A 7 -10.04 10.02 17.95
CA MET A 7 -9.85 8.65 18.42
C MET A 7 -8.39 8.37 18.82
N ALA A 8 -7.42 8.85 18.04
CA ALA A 8 -6.00 8.67 18.33
C ALA A 8 -5.60 9.40 19.63
N ARG A 9 -6.14 10.60 19.88
CA ARG A 9 -5.92 11.33 21.14
C ARG A 9 -6.53 10.61 22.33
N GLU A 10 -7.78 10.17 22.22
CA GLU A 10 -8.48 9.43 23.27
C GLU A 10 -7.76 8.12 23.62
N ALA A 11 -7.21 7.44 22.62
CA ALA A 11 -6.42 6.23 22.79
C ALA A 11 -4.95 6.49 23.18
N GLN A 12 -4.56 7.76 23.38
CA GLN A 12 -3.19 8.17 23.74
C GLN A 12 -2.11 7.65 22.77
N MET A 13 -2.41 7.67 21.47
CA MET A 13 -1.47 7.27 20.43
C MET A 13 -0.43 8.37 20.20
N ASP A 14 0.84 8.00 20.00
CA ASP A 14 1.90 8.97 19.70
C ASP A 14 1.86 9.47 18.25
N TRP A 15 1.49 8.59 17.31
CA TRP A 15 1.54 8.82 15.87
C TRP A 15 0.24 8.40 15.20
N ILE A 16 -0.13 9.13 14.14
CA ILE A 16 -1.25 8.78 13.25
C ILE A 16 -0.77 8.75 11.79
N ILE A 17 -1.22 7.73 11.04
CA ILE A 17 -0.96 7.58 9.61
C ILE A 17 -2.24 7.15 8.89
N HIS A 18 -2.40 7.61 7.66
CA HIS A 18 -3.46 7.19 6.75
C HIS A 18 -2.83 6.44 5.58
N LEU A 19 -3.30 5.22 5.32
CA LEU A 19 -2.88 4.36 4.22
C LEU A 19 -4.10 3.94 3.40
N ASP A 20 -3.94 3.88 2.09
CA ASP A 20 -4.97 3.38 1.19
C ASP A 20 -4.98 1.84 1.21
N THR A 21 -6.08 1.23 0.73
CA THR A 21 -6.25 -0.23 0.78
C THR A 21 -5.29 -1.01 -0.11
N ASP A 22 -4.65 -0.33 -1.05
CA ASP A 22 -3.64 -0.84 -1.98
C ASP A 22 -2.21 -0.43 -1.56
N GLU A 23 -2.00 -0.05 -0.30
CA GLU A 23 -0.71 0.41 0.20
C GLU A 23 -0.21 -0.38 1.43
N LEU A 24 1.11 -0.57 1.51
CA LEU A 24 1.79 -1.15 2.66
C LEU A 24 2.98 -0.28 3.10
N LEU A 25 3.22 -0.17 4.40
CA LEU A 25 4.45 0.44 4.91
C LEU A 25 5.63 -0.54 4.80
N HIS A 26 6.75 -0.03 4.32
CA HIS A 26 8.02 -0.74 4.19
C HIS A 26 9.09 -0.04 5.05
N PRO A 27 9.21 -0.41 6.34
CA PRO A 27 10.18 0.19 7.26
C PRO A 27 11.57 -0.45 7.09
N ALA A 28 12.11 -0.49 5.87
CA ALA A 28 13.39 -1.17 5.59
C ALA A 28 14.57 -0.64 6.42
N GLY A 29 14.58 0.66 6.74
CA GLY A 29 15.61 1.26 7.61
C GLY A 29 15.50 0.89 9.10
N ALA A 30 14.46 0.17 9.51
CA ALA A 30 14.18 -0.12 10.92
C ALA A 30 14.74 -1.48 11.35
N ARG A 31 15.30 -1.53 12.58
CA ARG A 31 15.64 -2.82 13.21
C ARG A 31 14.37 -3.67 13.36
N GLU A 32 14.51 -4.97 13.06
CA GLU A 32 13.43 -5.96 13.11
C GLU A 32 12.23 -5.61 12.20
N TYR A 33 12.43 -4.80 11.16
CA TYR A 33 11.36 -4.40 10.23
C TYR A 33 10.16 -3.76 10.98
N SER A 34 10.44 -2.98 12.03
CA SER A 34 9.44 -2.46 12.96
C SER A 34 9.15 -0.98 12.74
N LEU A 35 7.92 -0.66 12.31
CA LEU A 35 7.44 0.72 12.21
C LEU A 35 7.49 1.44 13.58
N ARG A 36 7.18 0.74 14.66
CA ARG A 36 7.22 1.31 16.02
C ARG A 36 8.62 1.81 16.36
N ARG A 37 9.65 1.01 16.10
CA ARG A 37 11.04 1.42 16.36
C ARG A 37 11.46 2.55 15.45
N LEU A 38 11.12 2.48 14.16
CA LEU A 38 11.40 3.53 13.20
C LEU A 38 10.87 4.90 13.66
N LEU A 39 9.63 4.94 14.15
CA LEU A 39 9.01 6.18 14.62
C LEU A 39 9.46 6.60 16.03
N ALA A 40 9.92 5.66 16.87
CA ALA A 40 10.48 5.96 18.18
C ALA A 40 11.85 6.64 18.09
N ASP A 41 12.63 6.32 17.05
CA ASP A 41 13.94 6.92 16.80
C ASP A 41 13.84 8.35 16.20
N VAL A 42 12.63 8.83 15.88
CA VAL A 42 12.40 10.18 15.36
C VAL A 42 12.49 11.20 16.50
N ASP A 43 13.31 12.22 16.30
CA ASP A 43 13.50 13.34 17.22
C ASP A 43 12.15 13.98 17.66
N GLU A 44 12.05 14.36 18.93
CA GLU A 44 10.81 14.90 19.52
C GLU A 44 10.37 16.22 18.87
N SER A 45 11.30 17.00 18.31
CA SER A 45 10.97 18.27 17.63
C SER A 45 10.29 18.08 16.28
N VAL A 46 10.33 16.87 15.70
CA VAL A 46 9.73 16.54 14.41
C VAL A 46 8.25 16.24 14.58
N ASP A 47 7.42 16.96 13.83
CA ASP A 47 5.96 16.83 13.86
C ASP A 47 5.44 15.78 12.88
N THR A 48 6.07 15.68 11.71
CA THR A 48 5.60 14.85 10.59
C THR A 48 6.78 14.16 9.92
N VAL A 49 6.59 12.90 9.54
CA VAL A 49 7.54 12.13 8.73
C VAL A 49 6.91 11.68 7.43
N ILE A 50 7.59 11.92 6.31
CA ILE A 50 7.17 11.45 4.99
C ILE A 50 7.82 10.10 4.68
N PHE A 51 7.01 9.18 4.19
CA PHE A 51 7.40 7.94 3.53
C PHE A 51 7.21 8.11 2.02
N PRO A 52 8.30 8.26 1.25
CA PRO A 52 8.21 8.26 -0.22
C PRO A 52 7.59 6.96 -0.72
N ASN A 53 6.80 7.01 -1.80
CA ASN A 53 6.16 5.81 -2.34
C ASN A 53 7.00 5.10 -3.40
N TYR A 54 6.98 3.79 -3.39
CA TYR A 54 7.43 2.94 -4.50
C TYR A 54 6.20 2.35 -5.19
N GLU A 55 6.09 2.56 -6.49
CA GLU A 55 4.95 2.11 -7.30
C GLU A 55 5.19 0.70 -7.83
N SER A 56 4.21 -0.19 -7.72
CA SER A 56 4.31 -1.55 -8.26
C SER A 56 4.64 -1.54 -9.75
N ALA A 57 5.58 -2.38 -10.13
CA ALA A 57 5.97 -2.64 -11.51
C ALA A 57 5.70 -4.12 -11.80
N ILE A 58 4.48 -4.43 -12.23
CA ILE A 58 4.05 -5.82 -12.42
C ILE A 58 4.71 -6.46 -13.64
N GLU A 59 5.04 -7.74 -13.55
CA GLU A 59 5.68 -8.50 -14.63
C GLU A 59 4.68 -9.43 -15.35
N SER A 60 3.45 -9.54 -14.82
CA SER A 60 2.35 -10.34 -15.38
C SER A 60 1.01 -9.63 -15.25
N ASP A 61 0.05 -9.94 -16.12
CA ASP A 61 -1.31 -9.39 -16.12
C ASP A 61 -2.38 -10.32 -15.49
N ASP A 62 -1.97 -11.49 -15.01
CA ASP A 62 -2.82 -12.52 -14.38
C ASP A 62 -2.74 -12.54 -12.84
N ILE A 63 -2.30 -11.45 -12.23
CA ILE A 63 -2.13 -11.33 -10.77
C ILE A 63 -3.45 -11.49 -10.02
N ARG A 64 -3.46 -12.37 -9.00
CA ARG A 64 -4.66 -12.64 -8.17
C ARG A 64 -4.59 -11.98 -6.81
N ASP A 65 -3.44 -11.98 -6.17
CA ASP A 65 -3.17 -11.30 -4.92
C ASP A 65 -1.89 -10.45 -5.02
N PRO A 66 -2.02 -9.12 -5.16
CA PRO A 66 -0.89 -8.23 -5.34
C PRO A 66 0.11 -8.31 -4.20
N PHE A 67 -0.34 -8.50 -2.96
CA PHE A 67 0.54 -8.47 -1.80
C PHE A 67 1.41 -9.72 -1.67
N THR A 68 1.02 -10.82 -2.33
CA THR A 68 1.80 -12.07 -2.35
C THR A 68 2.45 -12.37 -3.69
N GLU A 69 2.09 -11.66 -4.77
CA GLU A 69 2.62 -11.95 -6.12
C GLU A 69 3.50 -10.81 -6.67
N VAL A 70 3.31 -9.57 -6.22
CA VAL A 70 4.06 -8.41 -6.73
C VAL A 70 5.25 -8.11 -5.82
N SER A 71 6.45 -8.30 -6.37
CA SER A 71 7.72 -8.02 -5.68
C SER A 71 8.49 -6.84 -6.26
N MET A 72 8.24 -6.44 -7.52
CA MET A 72 9.02 -5.40 -8.18
C MET A 72 8.34 -4.04 -8.05
N PHE A 73 9.13 -3.04 -7.69
CA PHE A 73 8.66 -1.67 -7.51
C PHE A 73 9.61 -0.67 -8.17
N LYS A 74 9.04 0.39 -8.70
CA LYS A 74 9.74 1.57 -9.19
C LYS A 74 9.91 2.56 -8.04
N LYS A 75 11.16 2.93 -7.74
CA LYS A 75 11.49 3.77 -6.59
C LYS A 75 11.10 5.23 -6.81
N ASN A 76 10.79 5.92 -5.71
CA ASN A 76 10.56 7.35 -5.70
C ASN A 76 11.81 8.11 -6.13
N TYR A 77 11.63 9.27 -6.76
CA TYR A 77 12.72 10.20 -7.09
C TYR A 77 13.62 10.51 -5.89
N ASP A 78 13.03 10.65 -4.69
CA ASP A 78 13.76 10.96 -3.47
C ASP A 78 14.76 9.87 -3.06
N HIS A 79 14.57 8.62 -3.52
CA HIS A 79 15.39 7.47 -3.15
C HIS A 79 16.24 6.94 -4.32
N VAL A 80 16.43 7.74 -5.36
CA VAL A 80 17.27 7.40 -6.51
C VAL A 80 18.27 8.52 -6.80
N ALA A 81 19.43 8.16 -7.33
CA ALA A 81 20.41 9.15 -7.77
C ALA A 81 19.81 10.02 -8.89
N LYS A 82 20.02 11.33 -8.79
CA LYS A 82 19.43 12.33 -9.68
C LYS A 82 19.81 12.09 -11.14
N GLU A 83 21.08 11.80 -11.36
CA GLU A 83 21.67 11.52 -12.68
C GLU A 83 21.01 10.31 -13.32
N THR A 84 20.80 9.25 -12.52
CA THR A 84 20.14 8.03 -12.98
C THR A 84 18.67 8.28 -13.30
N TYR A 85 17.97 9.02 -12.45
CA TYR A 85 16.56 9.35 -12.67
C TYR A 85 16.35 10.12 -13.97
N PHE A 86 17.09 11.21 -14.19
CA PHE A 86 16.95 12.01 -15.40
C PHE A 86 17.49 11.29 -16.64
N GLY A 87 18.60 10.56 -16.51
CA GLY A 87 19.21 9.82 -17.61
C GLY A 87 18.34 8.69 -18.14
N LEU A 88 17.55 8.04 -17.27
CA LEU A 88 16.69 6.90 -17.63
C LEU A 88 15.20 7.24 -17.61
N TYR A 89 14.82 8.51 -17.39
CA TYR A 89 13.41 8.92 -17.23
C TYR A 89 12.52 8.43 -18.36
N LYS A 90 12.94 8.64 -19.62
CA LYS A 90 12.17 8.26 -20.81
C LYS A 90 11.98 6.74 -20.93
N GLU A 91 12.98 5.96 -20.55
CA GLU A 91 12.91 4.51 -20.57
C GLU A 91 12.00 4.00 -19.43
N ALA A 92 12.13 4.59 -18.24
CA ALA A 92 11.34 4.24 -17.07
C ALA A 92 9.86 4.63 -17.18
N THR A 93 9.51 5.66 -17.96
CA THR A 93 8.10 6.04 -18.20
C THR A 93 7.41 5.11 -19.20
N ARG A 94 8.16 4.46 -20.10
CA ARG A 94 7.61 3.56 -21.12
C ARG A 94 6.48 4.19 -21.95
N GLY A 95 6.61 5.48 -22.28
CA GLY A 95 5.60 6.23 -23.02
C GLY A 95 4.35 6.60 -22.20
N ASN A 96 4.34 6.35 -20.90
CA ASN A 96 3.35 6.94 -20.00
C ASN A 96 3.63 8.44 -19.78
N PRO A 97 2.59 9.23 -19.43
CA PRO A 97 2.72 10.67 -19.30
C PRO A 97 3.72 11.12 -18.23
N ASN A 98 3.84 10.33 -17.16
CA ASN A 98 4.68 10.63 -16.00
C ASN A 98 5.54 9.43 -15.63
N TYR A 99 6.56 9.68 -14.81
CA TYR A 99 7.41 8.63 -14.26
C TYR A 99 6.59 7.57 -13.54
N PHE A 100 5.75 7.96 -12.58
CA PHE A 100 4.73 7.09 -11.97
C PHE A 100 3.42 7.14 -12.76
N LEU A 101 2.67 6.04 -12.74
CA LEU A 101 1.30 5.98 -13.25
C LEU A 101 0.38 6.81 -12.34
N THR A 102 0.66 6.79 -11.05
CA THR A 102 -0.08 7.47 -9.99
C THR A 102 0.75 8.55 -9.29
N TYR A 103 0.24 9.10 -8.17
CA TYR A 103 0.91 10.19 -7.46
C TYR A 103 2.23 9.72 -6.82
N GLY A 104 3.29 10.52 -6.99
CA GLY A 104 4.61 10.29 -6.39
C GLY A 104 4.82 10.94 -5.02
N ASN A 105 3.74 11.37 -4.36
CA ASN A 105 3.81 12.17 -3.15
C ASN A 105 4.11 11.32 -1.90
N GLY A 106 3.96 10.01 -1.94
CA GLY A 106 4.05 9.17 -0.75
C GLY A 106 2.93 9.42 0.28
N LYS A 107 3.15 8.96 1.51
CA LYS A 107 2.28 9.21 2.67
C LYS A 107 3.09 9.79 3.81
N SER A 108 2.40 10.31 4.82
CA SER A 108 3.06 10.81 6.03
C SER A 108 2.40 10.27 7.29
N ALA A 109 3.22 10.03 8.32
CA ALA A 109 2.75 9.94 9.69
C ALA A 109 2.95 11.29 10.38
N ALA A 110 2.06 11.65 11.29
CA ALA A 110 2.20 12.85 12.12
C ALA A 110 2.05 12.50 13.60
N ARG A 111 2.74 13.25 14.47
CA ARG A 111 2.54 13.17 15.90
C ARG A 111 1.13 13.63 16.25
N VAL A 112 0.48 12.89 17.13
CA VAL A 112 -0.82 13.27 17.67
C VAL A 112 -0.60 14.40 18.67
N GLN A 113 -1.01 15.61 18.29
CA GLN A 113 -0.82 16.82 19.08
C GLN A 113 -1.99 17.77 18.87
N ASP A 114 -2.10 18.80 19.72
CA ASP A 114 -3.13 19.82 19.60
C ASP A 114 -3.11 20.51 18.24
N HIS A 115 -4.31 20.84 17.76
CA HIS A 115 -4.54 21.51 16.47
C HIS A 115 -4.04 20.75 15.22
N LEU A 116 -3.64 19.47 15.35
CA LEU A 116 -3.41 18.58 14.20
C LEU A 116 -4.67 18.50 13.33
N ARG A 117 -4.48 18.51 12.01
CA ARG A 117 -5.52 18.39 10.99
C ARG A 117 -5.02 17.60 9.78
N PRO A 118 -5.90 16.95 9.01
CA PRO A 118 -5.56 16.43 7.70
C PRO A 118 -5.25 17.55 6.71
N ASN A 119 -4.41 17.22 5.72
CA ASN A 119 -4.11 18.03 4.55
C ASN A 119 -4.20 17.17 3.29
N GLY A 120 -5.42 16.73 2.99
CA GLY A 120 -5.67 15.68 2.00
C GLY A 120 -5.31 14.28 2.53
N ALA A 121 -5.38 13.27 1.66
CA ALA A 121 -5.19 11.87 2.02
C ALA A 121 -3.72 11.45 2.21
N HIS A 122 -2.77 12.34 1.90
CA HIS A 122 -1.34 12.04 1.85
C HIS A 122 -0.52 12.82 2.89
N ARG A 123 -1.08 13.85 3.51
CA ARG A 123 -0.36 14.80 4.39
C ARG A 123 -1.18 15.22 5.59
N TRP A 124 -0.47 15.70 6.60
CA TRP A 124 -1.02 16.34 7.79
C TRP A 124 -0.56 17.79 7.86
N ASN A 125 -1.29 18.61 8.60
CA ASN A 125 -0.92 19.99 8.89
C ASN A 125 -1.37 20.35 10.32
N ASN A 126 -1.07 21.58 10.77
CA ASN A 126 -1.51 22.10 12.05
C ASN A 126 -2.15 23.48 11.86
N TYR A 127 -3.22 23.79 12.59
CA TYR A 127 -3.89 25.09 12.49
C TYR A 127 -3.08 26.26 13.11
N MET A 128 -2.19 25.96 14.06
CA MET A 128 -1.51 26.97 14.89
C MET A 128 -0.02 27.12 14.60
N LYS A 129 0.60 26.16 13.91
CA LYS A 129 2.03 26.22 13.55
C LYS A 129 2.30 25.54 12.20
N THR A 130 3.42 25.87 11.59
CA THR A 130 3.98 25.09 10.48
C THR A 130 4.66 23.84 11.06
N PRO A 131 4.21 22.62 10.70
CA PRO A 131 4.82 21.40 11.21
C PRO A 131 6.28 21.26 10.75
N LYS A 132 7.17 20.83 11.65
CA LYS A 132 8.52 20.40 11.27
C LYS A 132 8.44 19.02 10.62
N GLU A 133 8.65 18.98 9.31
CA GLU A 133 8.57 17.77 8.50
C GLU A 133 9.96 17.26 8.11
N ILE A 134 10.16 15.95 8.19
CA ILE A 134 11.32 15.26 7.62
C ILE A 134 10.86 14.15 6.67
N LYS A 135 11.77 13.63 5.87
CA LYS A 135 11.53 12.51 4.94
C LYS A 135 12.45 11.36 5.32
N PHE A 136 11.92 10.14 5.38
CA PHE A 136 12.75 8.96 5.55
C PHE A 136 13.53 8.67 4.27
N GLU A 137 14.77 8.21 4.41
CA GLU A 137 15.65 7.84 3.29
C GLU A 137 15.52 6.36 2.91
N ASP A 138 15.26 5.49 3.90
CA ASP A 138 15.21 4.03 3.70
C ASP A 138 13.80 3.43 3.86
N ALA A 139 12.87 4.16 4.46
CA ALA A 139 11.50 3.70 4.67
C ALA A 139 10.56 4.28 3.61
N ALA A 140 9.63 3.45 3.13
CA ALA A 140 8.75 3.81 2.03
C ALA A 140 7.32 3.30 2.25
N VAL A 141 6.39 3.80 1.43
CA VAL A 141 5.09 3.15 1.20
C VAL A 141 5.15 2.39 -0.12
N LEU A 142 4.82 1.10 -0.11
CA LEU A 142 4.65 0.30 -1.31
C LEU A 142 3.22 0.50 -1.80
N HIS A 143 3.08 1.01 -3.02
CA HIS A 143 1.78 1.28 -3.62
C HIS A 143 1.49 0.28 -4.75
N TYR A 144 0.53 -0.62 -4.51
CA TYR A 144 0.13 -1.72 -5.37
C TYR A 144 -0.93 -1.29 -6.39
N THR A 145 -0.63 -0.21 -7.11
CA THR A 145 -1.58 0.39 -8.04
C THR A 145 -1.60 -0.30 -9.39
N TYR A 146 -2.80 -0.42 -9.99
CA TYR A 146 -3.01 -1.04 -11.30
C TYR A 146 -2.41 -2.44 -11.41
N THR A 147 -2.36 -3.19 -10.30
CA THR A 147 -1.76 -4.53 -10.25
C THR A 147 -2.64 -5.58 -10.91
N LYS A 148 -3.94 -5.29 -11.09
CA LYS A 148 -4.89 -6.16 -11.78
C LYS A 148 -5.53 -5.47 -12.96
N PHE A 149 -5.89 -6.25 -13.98
CA PHE A 149 -6.72 -5.76 -15.08
C PHE A 149 -8.07 -5.21 -14.60
N SER A 150 -8.63 -5.77 -13.53
CA SER A 150 -9.87 -5.26 -12.92
C SER A 150 -9.75 -3.84 -12.36
N ASP A 151 -8.54 -3.40 -12.00
CA ASP A 151 -8.32 -2.04 -11.49
C ASP A 151 -8.60 -1.02 -12.58
N LEU A 152 -8.22 -1.33 -13.83
CA LEU A 152 -8.52 -0.54 -15.01
C LEU A 152 -10.04 -0.48 -15.24
N THR A 153 -10.72 -1.63 -15.29
CA THR A 153 -12.16 -1.68 -15.58
C THR A 153 -12.99 -1.03 -14.48
N SER A 154 -12.57 -1.13 -13.21
CA SER A 154 -13.26 -0.50 -12.09
C SER A 154 -13.30 1.03 -12.18
N ARG A 155 -12.39 1.65 -12.94
CA ARG A 155 -12.36 3.12 -13.11
C ARG A 155 -13.58 3.64 -13.85
N ARG A 156 -14.09 2.88 -14.83
CA ARG A 156 -15.32 3.20 -15.55
C ARG A 156 -16.47 3.45 -14.57
N ASP A 157 -16.57 2.61 -13.54
CA ASP A 157 -17.71 2.62 -12.61
C ASP A 157 -17.61 3.75 -11.56
N ARG A 158 -16.51 4.51 -11.52
CA ARG A 158 -16.29 5.60 -10.54
C ARG A 158 -16.88 6.95 -10.97
N CYS A 159 -17.13 7.17 -12.26
CA CYS A 159 -17.72 8.43 -12.74
C CYS A 159 -18.67 8.20 -13.92
N GLY A 160 -19.83 8.88 -13.93
CA GLY A 160 -20.71 9.02 -15.10
C GLY A 160 -20.24 10.04 -16.15
N CYS A 161 -18.94 10.30 -16.20
CA CYS A 161 -18.31 11.27 -17.09
C CYS A 161 -18.41 10.79 -18.55
N LYS A 162 -18.61 11.71 -19.49
CA LYS A 162 -18.42 11.36 -20.91
C LYS A 162 -16.93 11.03 -21.14
N PRO A 163 -16.60 9.96 -21.87
CA PRO A 163 -15.20 9.53 -22.07
C PRO A 163 -14.50 10.36 -23.15
N THR A 164 -14.53 11.69 -23.02
CA THR A 164 -13.80 12.63 -23.88
C THR A 164 -12.62 13.21 -23.11
N LYS A 165 -11.57 13.67 -23.81
CA LYS A 165 -10.37 14.23 -23.16
C LYS A 165 -10.68 15.46 -22.32
N GLU A 166 -11.72 16.20 -22.64
CA GLU A 166 -12.12 17.44 -21.99
C GLU A 166 -12.96 17.16 -20.74
N ASP A 167 -13.94 16.26 -20.83
CA ASP A 167 -14.89 15.98 -19.74
C ASP A 167 -14.21 15.26 -18.57
N VAL A 168 -13.30 14.32 -18.87
CA VAL A 168 -12.60 13.53 -17.84
C VAL A 168 -11.66 14.37 -16.96
N LYS A 169 -11.22 15.56 -17.43
CA LYS A 169 -10.33 16.44 -16.64
C LYS A 169 -10.97 16.92 -15.34
N ARG A 170 -12.32 16.96 -15.30
CA ARG A 170 -13.07 17.39 -14.12
C ARG A 170 -13.01 16.39 -12.97
N CYS A 171 -12.83 15.11 -13.28
CA CYS A 171 -12.90 14.02 -12.30
C CYS A 171 -11.57 13.31 -12.09
N PHE A 172 -10.67 13.35 -13.08
CA PHE A 172 -9.37 12.72 -13.00
C PHE A 172 -8.27 13.78 -13.15
N MET A 173 -7.49 13.92 -12.09
CA MET A 173 -6.34 14.84 -12.05
C MET A 173 -5.16 14.30 -12.89
N LEU A 174 -4.91 12.99 -12.82
CA LEU A 174 -3.79 12.34 -13.49
C LEU A 174 -4.12 11.99 -14.94
N GLU A 175 -3.16 12.21 -15.84
CA GLU A 175 -3.34 11.90 -17.26
C GLU A 175 -3.47 10.39 -17.52
N PHE A 176 -2.74 9.57 -16.76
CA PHE A 176 -2.88 8.11 -16.83
C PHE A 176 -4.30 7.66 -16.46
N ASP A 177 -4.84 8.16 -15.33
CA ASP A 177 -6.22 7.87 -14.90
C ASP A 177 -7.26 8.28 -15.96
N ARG A 178 -7.03 9.39 -16.67
CA ARG A 178 -7.88 9.82 -17.80
C ARG A 178 -7.84 8.83 -18.94
N ALA A 179 -6.64 8.42 -19.36
CA ALA A 179 -6.46 7.45 -20.44
C ALA A 179 -7.09 6.09 -20.06
N ALA A 180 -6.87 5.64 -18.82
CA ALA A 180 -7.46 4.44 -18.24
C ALA A 180 -8.99 4.49 -18.25
N PHE A 181 -9.60 5.63 -17.87
CA PHE A 181 -11.05 5.79 -17.91
C PHE A 181 -11.61 5.75 -19.34
N ILE A 182 -10.95 6.42 -20.27
CA ILE A 182 -11.39 6.48 -21.68
C ILE A 182 -11.34 5.07 -22.29
N ILE A 183 -10.19 4.38 -22.21
CA ILE A 183 -10.07 3.03 -22.78
C ILE A 183 -11.08 2.07 -22.14
N ALA A 184 -11.29 2.16 -20.82
CA ALA A 184 -12.26 1.32 -20.10
C ALA A 184 -13.73 1.59 -20.49
N SER A 185 -14.00 2.74 -21.10
CA SER A 185 -15.34 3.18 -21.47
C SER A 185 -15.64 3.03 -22.97
N THR A 186 -14.62 3.01 -23.83
CA THR A 186 -14.81 3.07 -25.30
C THR A 186 -14.29 1.84 -26.05
N ALA A 187 -13.38 1.08 -25.47
CA ALA A 187 -12.70 -0.02 -26.17
C ALA A 187 -13.33 -1.39 -25.87
N THR A 188 -13.05 -2.35 -26.74
CA THR A 188 -13.33 -3.77 -26.51
C THR A 188 -12.42 -4.35 -25.43
N GLU A 189 -12.74 -5.55 -24.93
CA GLU A 189 -11.92 -6.19 -23.90
C GLU A 189 -10.51 -6.51 -24.41
N GLU A 190 -10.39 -6.97 -25.64
CA GLU A 190 -9.12 -7.29 -26.29
C GLU A 190 -8.22 -6.06 -26.43
N GLU A 191 -8.81 -4.92 -26.85
CA GLU A 191 -8.11 -3.64 -26.94
C GLU A 191 -7.69 -3.13 -25.55
N MET A 192 -8.55 -3.25 -24.54
CA MET A 192 -8.22 -2.90 -23.16
C MET A 192 -7.05 -3.73 -22.62
N ARG A 193 -7.07 -5.05 -22.87
CA ARG A 193 -5.99 -5.95 -22.43
C ARG A 193 -4.67 -5.61 -23.08
N THR A 194 -4.69 -5.34 -24.39
CA THR A 194 -3.50 -4.90 -25.13
C THR A 194 -2.97 -3.58 -24.55
N TRP A 195 -3.84 -2.60 -24.33
CA TRP A 195 -3.46 -1.32 -23.73
C TRP A 195 -2.87 -1.50 -22.33
N TYR A 196 -3.50 -2.33 -21.49
CA TYR A 196 -3.03 -2.60 -20.12
C TYR A 196 -1.63 -3.24 -20.14
N LYS A 197 -1.42 -4.24 -21.00
CA LYS A 197 -0.13 -4.91 -21.16
C LYS A 197 0.96 -3.95 -21.61
N ASP A 198 0.67 -3.10 -22.59
CA ASP A 198 1.64 -2.15 -23.12
C ASP A 198 2.03 -1.07 -22.10
N ARG A 199 1.05 -0.58 -21.34
CA ARG A 199 1.22 0.59 -20.46
C ARG A 199 1.64 0.25 -19.03
N VAL A 200 1.26 -0.92 -18.52
CA VAL A 200 1.41 -1.28 -17.10
C VAL A 200 2.38 -2.45 -16.91
N VAL A 201 2.27 -3.50 -17.73
CA VAL A 201 3.00 -4.76 -17.53
C VAL A 201 4.43 -4.66 -18.06
N TRP A 202 5.43 -4.96 -17.24
CA TRP A 202 6.86 -4.93 -17.57
C TRP A 202 7.29 -6.22 -18.28
N THR A 203 7.05 -6.28 -19.58
CA THR A 203 7.34 -7.45 -20.43
C THR A 203 8.77 -7.47 -20.99
N ASP A 204 9.41 -6.30 -21.12
CA ASP A 204 10.79 -6.17 -21.60
C ASP A 204 11.78 -6.50 -20.48
N LYS A 205 12.35 -7.70 -20.53
CA LYS A 205 13.27 -8.22 -19.51
C LYS A 205 14.61 -7.50 -19.52
N GLU A 206 15.13 -7.11 -20.69
CA GLU A 206 16.42 -6.44 -20.80
C GLU A 206 16.35 -5.03 -20.20
N LEU A 207 15.31 -4.28 -20.55
CA LEU A 207 15.05 -2.98 -19.94
C LEU A 207 14.84 -3.11 -18.42
N THR A 208 14.04 -4.09 -17.99
CA THR A 208 13.79 -4.32 -16.57
C THR A 208 15.08 -4.59 -15.81
N LEU A 209 15.94 -5.48 -16.31
CA LEU A 209 17.25 -5.77 -15.72
C LEU A 209 18.15 -4.53 -15.70
N LYS A 210 18.18 -3.74 -16.78
CA LYS A 210 18.93 -2.47 -16.83
C LYS A 210 18.47 -1.52 -15.73
N LEU A 211 17.16 -1.31 -15.55
CA LEU A 211 16.64 -0.40 -14.54
C LEU A 211 16.83 -0.91 -13.10
N ILE A 212 16.80 -2.23 -12.89
CA ILE A 212 17.17 -2.83 -11.60
C ILE A 212 18.65 -2.57 -11.29
N ARG A 213 19.56 -2.88 -12.23
CA ARG A 213 21.01 -2.66 -12.05
C ARG A 213 21.34 -1.19 -11.78
N ARG A 214 20.57 -0.27 -12.36
CA ARG A 214 20.72 1.18 -12.16
C ARG A 214 20.00 1.70 -10.91
N GLY A 215 19.22 0.87 -10.21
CA GLY A 215 18.57 1.20 -8.95
C GLY A 215 17.26 1.99 -9.08
N LEU A 216 16.65 2.08 -10.27
CA LEU A 216 15.33 2.68 -10.46
C LEU A 216 14.21 1.70 -10.12
N LEU A 217 14.40 0.43 -10.45
CA LEU A 217 13.54 -0.67 -10.03
C LEU A 217 14.21 -1.44 -8.90
N THR A 218 13.43 -1.96 -7.98
CA THR A 218 13.91 -2.80 -6.87
C THR A 218 12.93 -3.94 -6.62
N ARG A 219 13.45 -5.05 -6.09
CA ARG A 219 12.65 -6.20 -5.67
C ARG A 219 12.54 -6.23 -4.15
N ILE A 220 11.32 -6.22 -3.64
CA ILE A 220 11.00 -6.20 -2.21
C ILE A 220 10.08 -7.40 -1.94
N TYR A 221 10.65 -8.42 -1.27
CA TYR A 221 9.96 -9.66 -0.94
C TYR A 221 9.39 -9.70 0.48
N ALA A 222 9.76 -8.74 1.34
CA ALA A 222 9.38 -8.75 2.75
C ALA A 222 7.85 -8.85 2.97
N PRO A 223 6.98 -8.10 2.27
CA PRO A 223 5.53 -8.26 2.40
C PRO A 223 5.06 -9.68 2.09
N MET A 224 5.55 -10.29 1.01
CA MET A 224 5.14 -11.62 0.59
C MET A 224 5.50 -12.66 1.65
N ILE A 225 6.73 -12.62 2.16
CA ILE A 225 7.21 -13.55 3.20
C ILE A 225 6.43 -13.38 4.50
N ILE A 226 6.19 -12.13 4.93
CA ILE A 226 5.44 -11.84 6.16
C ILE A 226 4.00 -12.35 6.04
N ILE A 227 3.33 -12.04 4.92
CA ILE A 227 1.93 -12.45 4.69
C ILE A 227 1.82 -13.96 4.60
N GLN A 228 2.76 -14.61 3.90
CA GLN A 228 2.79 -16.07 3.84
C GLN A 228 2.96 -16.69 5.23
N GLY A 229 3.94 -16.23 6.02
CA GLY A 229 4.16 -16.72 7.38
C GLY A 229 2.95 -16.49 8.30
N LEU A 230 2.26 -15.36 8.17
CA LEU A 230 1.02 -15.07 8.92
C LEU A 230 -0.17 -15.95 8.49
N ARG A 231 -0.23 -16.37 7.21
CA ARG A 231 -1.23 -17.32 6.71
C ARG A 231 -0.96 -18.72 7.25
N GLU A 232 0.28 -19.19 7.14
CA GLU A 232 0.70 -20.52 7.60
C GLU A 232 0.57 -20.68 9.13
N SER A 233 0.72 -19.58 9.88
CA SER A 233 0.57 -19.57 11.35
C SER A 233 -0.87 -19.37 11.85
N ASN A 234 -1.87 -19.31 10.96
CA ASN A 234 -3.28 -19.00 11.28
C ASN A 234 -3.54 -17.67 12.00
N VAL A 235 -2.53 -16.80 12.12
CA VAL A 235 -2.65 -15.50 12.83
C VAL A 235 -3.68 -14.60 12.15
N PHE A 236 -3.82 -14.66 10.82
CA PHE A 236 -4.87 -13.90 10.11
C PHE A 236 -6.28 -14.33 10.51
N SER A 237 -6.53 -15.63 10.65
CA SER A 237 -7.84 -16.15 11.07
C SER A 237 -8.20 -15.67 12.47
N ASP A 238 -7.23 -15.70 13.38
CA ASP A 238 -7.41 -15.24 14.76
C ASP A 238 -7.61 -13.72 14.84
N ALA A 239 -6.86 -12.94 14.07
CA ALA A 239 -6.99 -11.49 14.01
C ALA A 239 -8.34 -11.07 13.40
N LEU A 240 -8.78 -11.71 12.30
CA LEU A 240 -10.09 -11.45 11.69
C LEU A 240 -11.24 -11.84 12.62
N ALA A 241 -11.10 -12.93 13.37
CA ALA A 241 -12.05 -13.31 14.41
C ALA A 241 -12.10 -12.31 15.58
N ALA A 242 -10.96 -11.70 15.94
CA ALA A 242 -10.88 -10.67 16.96
C ALA A 242 -11.51 -9.34 16.53
N VAL A 243 -11.37 -8.94 15.26
CA VAL A 243 -12.00 -7.72 14.70
C VAL A 243 -13.54 -7.81 14.70
N GLY A 244 -14.10 -9.02 14.76
CA GLY A 244 -15.54 -9.27 14.92
C GLY A 244 -16.08 -9.13 16.35
N LYS A 245 -15.22 -8.92 17.35
CA LYS A 245 -15.63 -8.77 18.76
C LYS A 245 -15.57 -7.30 19.17
N SER A 246 -16.68 -6.80 19.71
CA SER A 246 -16.79 -5.46 20.29
C SER A 246 -15.72 -5.22 21.38
N PRO A 247 -15.29 -3.97 21.66
CA PRO A 247 -14.24 -3.68 22.63
C PRO A 247 -14.60 -3.90 24.12
N SER A 248 -15.67 -4.66 24.43
CA SER A 248 -16.13 -4.84 25.81
C SER A 248 -15.51 -6.03 26.53
N ASP A 249 -14.71 -6.88 25.88
CA ASP A 249 -14.13 -8.07 26.54
C ASP A 249 -12.66 -8.30 26.12
N THR A 250 -11.75 -7.49 26.66
CA THR A 250 -10.34 -7.88 26.80
C THR A 250 -10.08 -8.34 28.23
N PRO A 251 -9.83 -9.64 28.49
CA PRO A 251 -9.21 -10.06 29.74
C PRO A 251 -7.69 -9.89 29.62
N SER A 252 -7.11 -9.21 30.61
CA SER A 252 -5.67 -9.08 30.83
C SER A 252 -4.99 -10.45 30.85
N ALA A 253 -4.12 -10.72 29.88
CA ALA A 253 -3.30 -11.92 29.87
C ALA A 253 -2.18 -11.80 30.93
N SER A 254 -2.46 -12.28 32.15
CA SER A 254 -1.43 -12.71 33.10
C SER A 254 -1.39 -14.24 33.06
N VAL A 255 -0.25 -14.78 32.62
CA VAL A 255 0.00 -16.21 32.60
C VAL A 255 0.34 -16.64 34.02
N SER A 256 -0.50 -17.46 34.65
CA SER A 256 -0.16 -18.19 35.87
C SER A 256 -0.95 -19.51 35.92
N LEU A 257 -0.22 -20.59 36.16
CA LEU A 257 -0.65 -21.99 36.12
C LEU A 257 -1.64 -22.31 37.27
N SER A 258 -2.65 -23.13 36.95
CA SER A 258 -3.81 -23.60 37.73
C SER A 258 -3.46 -24.36 39.04
N PRO A 259 -4.39 -24.64 40.00
CA PRO A 259 -5.59 -25.48 39.74
C PRO A 259 -6.89 -25.26 40.60
N GLN A 260 -8.02 -25.71 40.01
CA GLN A 260 -9.28 -26.25 40.59
C GLN A 260 -10.25 -25.34 41.40
N GLN A 261 -11.51 -25.21 40.93
CA GLN A 261 -12.73 -25.87 41.48
C GLN A 261 -14.07 -25.28 40.94
N ASN A 262 -14.92 -26.19 40.44
CA ASN A 262 -16.40 -26.34 40.51
C ASN A 262 -17.43 -25.19 40.39
N ASN A 263 -18.42 -25.49 39.53
CA ASN A 263 -19.89 -25.28 39.63
C ASN A 263 -20.49 -23.86 39.52
N SER A 264 -21.25 -23.60 38.46
CA SER A 264 -22.72 -23.75 38.40
C SER A 264 -23.42 -22.78 37.44
N THR A 265 -24.48 -23.32 36.86
CA THR A 265 -25.51 -22.84 35.93
C THR A 265 -26.11 -21.46 36.23
N LEU A 266 -26.50 -20.68 35.21
CA LEU A 266 -27.82 -20.01 35.11
C LEU A 266 -28.04 -19.36 33.72
N GLN A 267 -29.23 -19.57 33.18
CA GLN A 267 -29.77 -19.08 31.90
C GLN A 267 -30.57 -17.79 32.07
N SER A 268 -30.50 -16.87 31.08
CA SER A 268 -31.65 -16.06 30.58
C SER A 268 -31.24 -15.37 29.26
N ARG A 269 -31.82 -15.72 28.11
CA ARG A 269 -33.02 -15.20 27.41
C ARG A 269 -32.87 -13.85 26.68
N VAL A 270 -32.67 -13.98 25.35
CA VAL A 270 -33.36 -13.35 24.20
C VAL A 270 -33.54 -11.82 24.15
N GLY A 271 -32.93 -11.23 23.10
CA GLY A 271 -33.37 -9.99 22.44
C GLY A 271 -32.84 -9.93 20.98
N GLN A 272 -33.71 -10.23 20.01
CA GLN A 272 -33.58 -9.94 18.57
C GLN A 272 -33.62 -8.41 18.34
N SER A 273 -33.20 -7.76 17.26
CA SER A 273 -32.41 -8.03 16.04
C SER A 273 -32.12 -6.63 15.44
N MET A 274 -31.02 -6.46 14.71
CA MET A 274 -31.05 -5.69 13.45
C MET A 274 -29.78 -5.98 12.66
N ASP A 275 -30.02 -6.60 11.51
CA ASP A 275 -29.05 -7.19 10.60
C ASP A 275 -28.56 -6.12 9.61
N VAL A 276 -27.25 -5.85 9.59
CA VAL A 276 -26.61 -5.04 8.53
C VAL A 276 -25.76 -6.00 7.70
N THR A 277 -26.43 -6.71 6.82
CA THR A 277 -25.84 -7.61 5.83
C THR A 277 -25.14 -6.80 4.75
N GLY A 278 -23.81 -6.86 4.74
CA GLY A 278 -22.99 -6.20 3.72
C GLY A 278 -21.48 -6.34 3.93
N ARG A 279 -21.00 -7.48 4.45
CA ARG A 279 -19.56 -7.79 4.49
C ARG A 279 -19.30 -9.07 3.73
N ARG A 280 -18.75 -8.94 2.53
CA ARG A 280 -18.25 -10.06 1.74
C ARG A 280 -17.02 -10.61 2.47
N LEU A 281 -17.19 -11.71 3.18
CA LEU A 281 -16.12 -12.45 3.83
C LEU A 281 -15.06 -12.81 2.78
N LEU A 282 -13.82 -12.36 2.98
CA LEU A 282 -12.70 -12.76 2.15
C LEU A 282 -12.46 -14.26 2.34
N THR A 283 -12.87 -15.08 1.38
CA THR A 283 -12.45 -16.48 1.30
C THR A 283 -10.97 -16.52 0.94
N LEU A 284 -10.13 -16.94 1.89
CA LEU A 284 -8.70 -17.17 1.66
C LEU A 284 -8.55 -18.45 0.83
N GLN A 285 -8.14 -18.33 -0.43
CA GLN A 285 -7.64 -19.47 -1.19
C GLN A 285 -6.15 -19.68 -0.85
N GLU A 286 -5.77 -20.94 -0.59
CA GLU A 286 -4.39 -21.36 -0.37
C GLU A 286 -3.61 -21.30 -1.69
N GLU A 287 -2.87 -20.21 -1.92
CA GLU A 287 -1.89 -20.15 -3.01
C GLU A 287 -0.54 -19.66 -2.49
N LEU A 288 0.51 -20.42 -2.84
CA LEU A 288 1.89 -20.11 -2.48
C LEU A 288 2.38 -18.91 -3.30
N ALA A 289 3.08 -17.99 -2.63
CA ALA A 289 3.79 -16.89 -3.29
C ALA A 289 4.93 -17.41 -4.18
N PRO A 290 5.23 -16.77 -5.33
CA PRO A 290 6.37 -17.15 -6.14
C PRO A 290 7.69 -16.96 -5.38
N PRO A 291 8.69 -17.86 -5.56
CA PRO A 291 9.95 -17.79 -4.82
C PRO A 291 10.75 -16.53 -5.19
N PRO A 292 11.58 -16.00 -4.26
CA PRO A 292 12.46 -14.88 -4.55
C PRO A 292 13.39 -15.15 -5.73
N LEU A 293 13.51 -14.18 -6.64
CA LEU A 293 14.48 -14.25 -7.73
C LEU A 293 15.87 -13.91 -7.20
N SER A 294 16.89 -14.56 -7.76
CA SER A 294 18.28 -14.26 -7.44
C SER A 294 18.64 -12.84 -7.88
N PRO A 295 19.53 -12.14 -7.15
CA PRO A 295 20.02 -10.84 -7.59
C PRO A 295 20.74 -10.98 -8.96
N PRO A 296 20.74 -9.92 -9.81
CA PRO A 296 21.45 -9.96 -11.08
C PRO A 296 22.95 -10.27 -10.88
N SER A 297 23.51 -11.23 -11.63
CA SER A 297 24.95 -11.51 -11.62
C SER A 297 25.74 -10.41 -12.33
N LEU A 298 26.99 -10.20 -11.91
CA LEU A 298 27.93 -9.25 -12.52
C LEU A 298 28.50 -9.76 -13.87
N GLU A 299 28.32 -11.04 -14.19
CA GLU A 299 28.97 -11.70 -15.34
C GLU A 299 28.34 -11.34 -16.71
N ASP A 300 27.20 -10.63 -16.73
CA ASP A 300 26.56 -10.17 -17.97
C ASP A 300 27.15 -8.86 -18.52
N GLU A 301 28.19 -8.28 -17.90
CA GLU A 301 28.84 -7.04 -18.38
C GLU A 301 29.78 -7.25 -19.58
N ILE A 302 29.90 -8.47 -20.13
CA ILE A 302 30.88 -8.78 -21.18
C ILE A 302 30.32 -8.66 -22.62
N PHE A 303 29.03 -8.40 -22.84
CA PHE A 303 28.52 -8.20 -24.20
C PHE A 303 27.66 -6.95 -24.36
N LEU A 304 28.33 -5.94 -24.97
CA LEU A 304 27.85 -4.75 -25.71
C LEU A 304 27.39 -3.52 -24.92
#